data_AF-A0A1J6W2M6-F1
#
_entry.id   AF-A0A1J6W2M6-F1
#
_cell.length_a   1.000
_cell.length_b   1.000
_cell.length_c   1.000
_cell.angle_alpha   90.00
_cell.angle_beta   90.00
_cell.angle_gamma   90.00
#
_symmetry.space_group_name_H-M   'P 1'
#
loop_
_entity.id
_entity.type
_entity.pdbx_description
1 polymer ?
#
loop_
_entity_poly.entity_id
_entity_poly.type
_entity_poly.pdbx_seq_one_letter_code
_entity_poly.pdbx_strand_id
1 'polypeptide(L)'
;MEKRKLLILVLIIGLVSAACGQIKQTQASTFTDKQAMALVKEAFQTQVSLSEKPQPMEDIEKQLHASFTEELTNSFIEDNVVQADGGYMTFGSDFAKHYIPFFSYDKSTNVQYENGKWYIWEERSGEEEGPVSTEPGVEAVVLAKEKGDWKISSITNEIPDKLR
;
A
#
# COMPACT_ATOMS: atom_id res chain seq x y z
N MET A 1 -17.31 52.92 31.05
CA MET A 1 -17.71 52.70 29.64
C MET A 1 -16.84 51.65 28.95
N GLU A 2 -15.54 51.58 29.26
CA GLU A 2 -14.61 50.61 28.66
C GLU A 2 -14.83 49.15 29.09
N LYS A 3 -15.17 48.88 30.36
CA LYS A 3 -15.44 47.51 30.83
C LYS A 3 -16.64 46.85 30.15
N ARG A 4 -17.65 47.65 29.76
CA ARG A 4 -18.84 47.19 29.01
C ARG A 4 -18.51 46.88 27.55
N LYS A 5 -17.59 47.64 26.94
CA LYS A 5 -17.07 47.38 25.59
C LYS A 5 -16.15 46.14 25.56
N LEU A 6 -15.35 45.93 26.61
CA LEU A 6 -14.49 44.75 26.78
C LEU A 6 -15.32 43.45 26.94
N LEU A 7 -16.42 43.51 27.72
CA LEU A 7 -17.35 42.39 27.87
C LEU A 7 -18.07 42.02 26.57
N ILE A 8 -18.45 43.02 25.75
CA ILE A 8 -19.05 42.77 24.43
C ILE A 8 -18.03 42.19 23.45
N LEU A 9 -16.76 42.63 23.50
CA LEU A 9 -15.68 42.09 22.67
C LEU A 9 -15.40 40.61 22.96
N VAL A 10 -15.36 40.21 24.24
CA VAL A 10 -15.18 38.80 24.64
C VAL A 10 -16.36 37.92 24.22
N LEU A 11 -17.58 38.45 24.26
CA LEU A 11 -18.79 37.74 23.81
C LEU A 11 -18.79 37.49 22.29
N ILE A 12 -18.31 38.46 21.49
CA ILE A 12 -18.17 38.31 20.03
C ILE A 12 -17.09 37.29 19.68
N ILE A 13 -15.94 37.29 20.37
CA ILE A 13 -14.86 36.32 20.14
C ILE A 13 -15.29 34.88 20.51
N GLY A 14 -16.09 34.72 21.57
CA GLY A 14 -16.69 33.43 21.94
C GLY A 14 -17.72 32.91 20.93
N LEU A 15 -18.48 33.80 20.28
CA LEU A 15 -19.43 33.45 19.23
C LEU A 15 -18.75 33.06 17.90
N VAL A 16 -17.61 33.67 17.56
CA VAL A 16 -16.84 33.34 16.35
C VAL A 16 -16.12 32.00 16.48
N SER A 17 -15.67 31.63 17.68
CA SER A 17 -15.04 30.32 17.94
C SER A 17 -16.03 29.15 17.96
N ALA A 18 -17.33 29.40 18.15
CA ALA A 18 -18.39 28.40 17.96
C ALA A 18 -18.84 28.25 16.49
N ALA A 19 -18.50 29.22 15.62
CA ALA A 19 -18.89 29.25 14.20
C ALA A 19 -17.78 28.77 13.25
N CYS A 20 -16.52 28.64 13.70
CA CYS A 20 -15.55 27.78 13.05
C CYS A 20 -15.94 26.34 13.37
N GLY A 21 -16.85 25.84 12.54
CA GLY A 21 -17.50 24.56 12.69
C GLY A 21 -16.52 23.46 13.02
N GLN A 22 -17.01 22.56 13.87
CA GLN A 22 -16.59 21.17 13.83
C GLN A 22 -16.56 20.77 12.35
N ILE A 23 -15.37 20.65 11.77
CA ILE A 23 -15.17 19.86 10.57
C ILE A 23 -15.59 18.48 11.01
N LYS A 24 -16.85 18.13 10.75
CA LYS A 24 -17.28 16.75 10.73
C LYS A 24 -16.41 16.13 9.66
N GLN A 25 -15.33 15.50 10.11
CA GLN A 25 -14.53 14.59 9.31
C GLN A 25 -15.55 13.65 8.67
N THR A 26 -15.80 13.88 7.38
CA THR A 26 -16.76 13.13 6.60
C THR A 26 -16.40 11.67 6.81
N GLN A 27 -17.37 10.90 7.29
CA GLN A 27 -17.23 9.47 7.51
C GLN A 27 -16.55 8.83 6.30
N ALA A 28 -15.58 7.97 6.63
CA ALA A 28 -14.71 7.22 5.76
C ALA A 28 -15.28 6.95 4.37
N SER A 29 -14.51 7.29 3.33
CA SER A 29 -14.52 6.45 2.14
C SER A 29 -14.21 5.03 2.61
N THR A 30 -15.19 4.14 2.57
CA THR A 30 -14.97 2.72 2.84
C THR A 30 -14.06 2.23 1.72
N PHE A 31 -12.78 2.03 2.02
CA PHE A 31 -11.84 1.41 1.09
C PHE A 31 -12.43 0.07 0.65
N THR A 32 -12.52 -0.15 -0.66
CA THR A 32 -13.25 -1.27 -1.26
C THR A 32 -12.30 -2.30 -1.85
N ASP A 33 -12.81 -3.50 -2.11
CA ASP A 33 -12.17 -4.59 -2.85
C ASP A 33 -11.50 -4.08 -4.14
N LYS A 34 -12.23 -3.26 -4.92
CA LYS A 34 -11.72 -2.68 -6.17
C LYS A 34 -10.53 -1.76 -5.95
N GLN A 35 -10.55 -0.97 -4.88
CA GLN A 35 -9.44 -0.07 -4.52
C GLN A 35 -8.25 -0.87 -3.98
N ALA A 36 -8.50 -1.95 -3.23
CA ALA A 36 -7.47 -2.86 -2.77
C ALA A 36 -6.74 -3.52 -3.94
N MET A 37 -7.48 -4.09 -4.90
CA MET A 37 -6.91 -4.69 -6.11
C MET A 37 -6.18 -3.65 -6.98
N ALA A 38 -6.75 -2.46 -7.16
CA ALA A 38 -6.10 -1.39 -7.93
C ALA A 38 -4.77 -0.97 -7.30
N LEU A 39 -4.73 -0.79 -5.98
CA LEU A 39 -3.52 -0.44 -5.25
C LEU A 39 -2.43 -1.50 -5.45
N VAL A 40 -2.77 -2.79 -5.32
CA VAL A 40 -1.80 -3.88 -5.54
C VAL A 40 -1.30 -3.90 -6.98
N LYS A 41 -2.19 -3.69 -7.96
CA LYS A 41 -1.82 -3.65 -9.38
C LYS A 41 -0.88 -2.49 -9.71
N GLU A 42 -1.16 -1.30 -9.21
CA GLU A 42 -0.33 -0.11 -9.40
C GLU A 42 1.03 -0.26 -8.71
N ALA A 43 1.06 -0.86 -7.52
CA ALA A 43 2.29 -1.16 -6.81
C ALA A 43 3.15 -2.21 -7.54
N PHE A 44 2.54 -3.23 -8.14
CA PHE A 44 3.25 -4.20 -8.98
C PHE A 44 3.91 -3.50 -10.17
N GLN A 45 3.16 -2.64 -10.88
CA GLN A 45 3.69 -1.85 -11.99
C GLN A 45 4.85 -0.95 -11.56
N THR A 46 4.77 -0.38 -10.35
CA THR A 46 5.85 0.41 -9.76
C THR A 46 7.11 -0.43 -9.57
N GLN A 47 7.01 -1.64 -9.00
CA GLN A 47 8.14 -2.55 -8.83
C GLN A 47 8.78 -2.95 -10.17
N VAL A 48 7.96 -3.21 -11.19
CA VAL A 48 8.43 -3.53 -12.55
C VAL A 48 9.20 -2.35 -13.15
N SER A 49 8.68 -1.12 -13.02
CA SER A 49 9.31 0.06 -13.61
C SER A 49 10.68 0.40 -13.01
N LEU A 50 10.98 -0.07 -11.79
CA LEU A 50 12.31 0.12 -11.17
C LEU A 50 13.44 -0.58 -11.94
N SER A 51 13.12 -1.51 -12.83
CA SER A 51 14.09 -2.21 -13.68
C SER A 51 14.33 -1.55 -15.04
N GLU A 52 13.52 -0.56 -15.43
CA GLU A 52 13.57 0.04 -16.76
C GLU A 52 14.80 0.92 -16.98
N LYS A 53 15.21 1.67 -15.95
CA LYS A 53 16.38 2.55 -16.00
C LYS A 53 16.89 2.91 -14.59
N PRO A 54 18.20 3.20 -14.46
CA PRO A 54 18.77 3.77 -13.25
C PRO A 54 18.12 5.10 -12.87
N GLN A 55 17.92 5.31 -11.56
CA GLN A 55 17.34 6.53 -10.99
C GLN A 55 17.90 6.83 -9.59
N PRO A 56 17.73 8.05 -9.06
CA PRO A 56 18.15 8.39 -7.69
C PRO A 56 17.46 7.51 -6.64
N MET A 57 18.18 7.16 -5.56
CA MET A 57 17.61 6.35 -4.46
C MET A 57 16.36 7.01 -3.86
N GLU A 58 16.39 8.33 -3.65
CA GLU A 58 15.26 9.09 -3.10
C GLU A 58 13.99 8.94 -3.96
N ASP A 59 14.12 8.82 -5.27
CA ASP A 59 12.99 8.61 -6.17
C ASP A 59 12.44 7.18 -6.05
N ILE A 60 13.29 6.17 -5.85
CA ILE A 60 12.89 4.78 -5.59
C ILE A 60 12.12 4.71 -4.27
N GLU A 61 12.72 5.25 -3.19
CA GLU A 61 12.10 5.30 -1.87
C GLU A 61 10.72 5.97 -1.94
N LYS A 62 10.62 7.12 -2.61
CA LYS A 62 9.36 7.84 -2.80
C LYS A 62 8.31 7.03 -3.56
N GLN A 63 8.70 6.37 -4.66
CA GLN A 63 7.81 5.52 -5.45
C GLN A 63 7.28 4.35 -4.63
N LEU A 64 8.17 3.67 -3.90
CA LEU A 64 7.79 2.54 -3.04
C LEU A 64 6.91 3.03 -1.86
N HIS A 65 7.31 4.06 -1.12
CA HIS A 65 6.54 4.55 0.01
C HIS A 65 5.11 5.04 -0.32
N ALA A 66 4.83 5.35 -1.59
CA ALA A 66 3.49 5.70 -2.05
C ALA A 66 2.48 4.55 -1.86
N SER A 67 2.94 3.29 -1.92
CA SER A 67 2.06 2.10 -1.83
C SER A 67 2.54 1.06 -0.82
N PHE A 68 3.80 1.08 -0.40
CA PHE A 68 4.41 0.14 0.54
C PHE A 68 4.64 0.78 1.92
N THR A 69 4.47 -0.03 2.95
CA THR A 69 4.87 0.32 4.33
C THR A 69 6.36 0.59 4.41
N GLU A 70 6.77 1.36 5.41
CA GLU A 70 8.18 1.70 5.62
C GLU A 70 9.07 0.46 5.77
N GLU A 71 8.60 -0.53 6.53
CA GLU A 71 9.29 -1.80 6.74
C GLU A 71 9.49 -2.60 5.43
N LEU A 72 8.42 -2.72 4.63
CA LEU A 72 8.50 -3.48 3.37
C LEU A 72 9.32 -2.74 2.31
N THR A 73 9.26 -1.39 2.26
CA THR A 73 10.14 -0.59 1.40
C THR A 73 11.61 -0.87 1.72
N ASN A 74 11.99 -0.81 2.99
CA ASN A 74 13.38 -1.02 3.40
C ASN A 74 13.86 -2.44 3.04
N SER A 75 13.04 -3.45 3.32
CA SER A 75 13.37 -4.85 2.98
C SER A 75 13.48 -5.04 1.46
N PHE A 76 12.59 -4.42 0.68
CA PHE A 76 12.65 -4.49 -0.78
C PHE A 76 13.93 -3.84 -1.33
N ILE A 77 14.31 -2.67 -0.81
CA ILE A 77 15.51 -1.95 -1.24
C ILE A 77 16.76 -2.76 -0.91
N GLU A 78 16.86 -3.27 0.33
CA GLU A 78 18.00 -4.07 0.80
C GLU A 78 18.24 -5.29 -0.10
N ASP A 79 17.17 -6.01 -0.46
CA ASP A 79 17.29 -7.27 -1.18
C ASP A 79 17.38 -7.11 -2.70
N ASN A 80 16.80 -6.05 -3.28
CA ASN A 80 16.55 -6.00 -4.73
C ASN A 80 17.14 -4.79 -5.44
N VAL A 81 17.39 -3.69 -4.73
CA VAL A 81 17.87 -2.44 -5.34
C VAL A 81 19.39 -2.41 -5.30
N VAL A 82 20.00 -2.25 -6.47
CA VAL A 82 21.46 -2.26 -6.63
C VAL A 82 21.93 -0.98 -7.31
N GLN A 83 23.18 -0.62 -7.05
CA GLN A 83 23.83 0.49 -7.73
C GLN A 83 24.23 0.08 -9.16
N ALA A 84 23.88 0.92 -10.13
CA ALA A 84 24.22 0.80 -11.53
C ALA A 84 24.84 2.12 -12.04
N ASP A 85 25.38 2.11 -13.26
CA ASP A 85 25.82 3.36 -13.88
C ASP A 85 24.62 4.31 -14.06
N GLY A 86 24.74 5.54 -13.56
CA GLY A 86 23.65 6.52 -13.60
C GLY A 86 22.62 6.44 -12.47
N GLY A 87 22.75 5.55 -11.47
CA GLY A 87 21.88 5.55 -10.28
C GLY A 87 21.67 4.18 -9.64
N TYR A 88 20.44 3.91 -9.24
CA TYR A 88 20.00 2.66 -8.64
C TYR A 88 18.84 2.07 -9.45
N MET A 89 18.74 0.74 -9.48
CA MET A 89 17.68 0.03 -10.16
C MET A 89 17.51 -1.37 -9.59
N THR A 90 16.49 -2.09 -10.05
CA THR A 90 16.34 -3.53 -9.80
C THR A 90 16.75 -4.34 -11.02
N PHE A 91 17.21 -5.57 -10.79
CA PHE A 91 17.37 -6.57 -11.85
C PHE A 91 16.40 -7.72 -11.63
N GLY A 92 16.06 -8.44 -12.69
CA GLY A 92 15.32 -9.69 -12.56
C GLY A 92 16.05 -10.64 -11.62
N SER A 93 15.31 -11.22 -10.67
CA SER A 93 15.85 -12.15 -9.67
C SER A 93 15.03 -13.43 -9.67
N ASP A 94 15.72 -14.56 -9.61
CA ASP A 94 15.08 -15.87 -9.36
C ASP A 94 14.57 -15.98 -7.91
N PHE A 95 14.96 -15.04 -7.04
CA PHE A 95 14.48 -14.92 -5.66
C PHE A 95 13.72 -13.59 -5.49
N ALA A 96 12.40 -13.67 -5.46
CA ALA A 96 11.51 -12.52 -5.55
C ALA A 96 10.62 -12.34 -4.30
N LYS A 97 11.18 -12.59 -3.10
CA LYS A 97 10.41 -12.64 -1.83
C LYS A 97 9.62 -11.37 -1.52
N HIS A 98 10.09 -10.21 -1.98
CA HIS A 98 9.45 -8.92 -1.75
C HIS A 98 8.76 -8.35 -3.00
N TYR A 99 8.65 -9.13 -4.07
CA TYR A 99 7.87 -8.74 -5.24
C TYR A 99 6.42 -9.18 -5.12
N ILE A 100 5.52 -8.30 -5.55
CA ILE A 100 4.12 -8.66 -5.72
C ILE A 100 4.02 -9.75 -6.80
N PRO A 101 3.32 -10.87 -6.53
CA PRO A 101 3.12 -11.90 -7.54
C PRO A 101 2.39 -11.37 -8.76
N PHE A 102 2.62 -12.00 -9.91
CA PHE A 102 1.94 -11.64 -11.15
C PHE A 102 0.51 -12.19 -11.17
N PHE A 103 -0.39 -11.53 -10.45
CA PHE A 103 -1.81 -11.90 -10.43
C PHE A 103 -2.50 -11.59 -11.77
N SER A 104 -3.55 -12.35 -12.08
CA SER A 104 -4.41 -12.12 -13.24
C SER A 104 -5.22 -10.80 -13.15
N TYR A 105 -5.54 -10.37 -11.93
CA TYR A 105 -6.49 -9.29 -11.61
C TYR A 105 -7.87 -9.50 -12.27
N ASP A 106 -8.29 -10.75 -12.41
CA ASP A 106 -9.62 -11.12 -12.90
C ASP A 106 -10.46 -11.83 -11.83
N LYS A 107 -11.40 -12.70 -12.25
CA LYS A 107 -12.27 -13.43 -11.31
C LYS A 107 -11.54 -14.50 -10.50
N SER A 108 -10.33 -14.88 -10.91
CA SER A 108 -9.46 -15.80 -10.17
C SER A 108 -8.66 -15.11 -9.07
N THR A 109 -8.54 -13.77 -9.12
CA THR A 109 -7.97 -12.98 -8.02
C THR A 109 -9.01 -12.79 -6.92
N ASN A 110 -8.74 -13.35 -5.76
CA ASN A 110 -9.57 -13.18 -4.58
C ASN A 110 -9.18 -11.91 -3.81
N VAL A 111 -10.16 -11.29 -3.18
CA VAL A 111 -9.95 -10.11 -2.33
C VAL A 111 -10.92 -10.13 -1.16
N GLN A 112 -10.41 -9.99 0.06
CA GLN A 112 -11.24 -9.96 1.25
C GLN A 112 -10.63 -9.14 2.38
N TYR A 113 -11.49 -8.41 3.10
CA TYR A 113 -11.14 -7.75 4.35
C TYR A 113 -11.26 -8.72 5.53
N GLU A 114 -10.18 -8.85 6.29
CA GLU A 114 -10.18 -9.62 7.53
C GLU A 114 -9.32 -9.02 8.63
N ASN A 115 -9.84 -9.04 9.87
CA ASN A 115 -9.12 -8.65 11.08
C ASN A 115 -8.33 -7.33 10.94
N GLY A 116 -8.88 -6.31 10.28
CA GLY A 116 -8.19 -5.03 10.12
C GLY A 116 -7.31 -4.91 8.88
N LYS A 117 -7.22 -5.95 8.04
CA LYS A 117 -6.32 -6.03 6.88
C LYS A 117 -7.08 -6.43 5.62
N TRP A 118 -6.57 -6.05 4.46
CA TRP A 118 -7.03 -6.62 3.19
C TRP A 118 -6.07 -7.71 2.74
N TYR A 119 -6.64 -8.78 2.21
CA TYR A 119 -5.92 -9.89 1.60
C TYR A 119 -6.32 -9.95 0.13
N ILE A 120 -5.32 -10.01 -0.75
CA ILE A 120 -5.48 -10.15 -2.20
C ILE A 120 -4.63 -11.34 -2.58
N TRP A 121 -5.22 -12.39 -3.17
CA TRP A 121 -4.48 -13.64 -3.40
C TRP A 121 -4.99 -14.42 -4.61
N GLU A 122 -4.10 -15.26 -5.13
CA GLU A 122 -4.41 -16.30 -6.09
C GLU A 122 -3.92 -17.65 -5.60
N GLU A 123 -4.58 -18.71 -6.06
CA GLU A 123 -4.14 -20.08 -5.84
C GLU A 123 -3.28 -20.53 -7.02
N ARG A 124 -2.09 -21.05 -6.70
CA ARG A 124 -1.21 -21.71 -7.64
C ARG A 124 -1.53 -23.19 -7.67
N SER A 125 -1.72 -23.70 -8.88
CA SER A 125 -1.97 -25.11 -9.14
C SER A 125 -0.70 -25.94 -9.13
N GLY A 126 0.46 -25.29 -9.34
CA GLY A 126 1.74 -25.95 -9.58
C GLY A 126 1.89 -26.54 -10.98
N GLU A 127 0.85 -26.44 -11.81
CA GLU A 127 0.83 -26.85 -13.23
C GLU A 127 0.84 -25.63 -14.18
N GLU A 128 1.26 -24.46 -13.68
CA GLU A 128 1.34 -23.24 -14.49
C GLU A 128 2.30 -23.40 -15.66
N GLU A 129 1.91 -22.88 -16.84
CA GLU A 129 2.76 -22.90 -18.03
C GLU A 129 4.02 -22.05 -17.81
N GLY A 130 5.20 -22.65 -17.91
CA GLY A 130 6.48 -21.95 -17.79
C GLY A 130 7.68 -22.90 -17.72
N PRO A 131 8.91 -22.37 -17.82
CA PRO A 131 10.13 -23.17 -17.71
C PRO A 131 10.40 -23.67 -16.28
N VAL A 132 9.64 -23.20 -15.29
CA VAL A 132 9.83 -23.50 -13.87
C VAL A 132 8.52 -24.03 -13.31
N SER A 133 8.56 -25.23 -12.72
CA SER A 133 7.45 -25.79 -11.95
C SER A 133 7.35 -25.06 -10.61
N THR A 134 6.15 -24.67 -10.23
CA THR A 134 5.89 -23.96 -8.97
C THR A 134 5.19 -24.90 -7.99
N GLU A 135 5.33 -24.69 -6.67
CA GLU A 135 4.68 -25.58 -5.69
C GLU A 135 3.21 -25.19 -5.49
N PRO A 136 2.23 -26.10 -5.55
CA PRO A 136 0.83 -25.74 -5.31
C PRO A 136 0.65 -24.97 -4.00
N GLY A 137 -0.17 -23.93 -3.98
CA GLY A 137 -0.33 -23.11 -2.78
C GLY A 137 -1.05 -21.79 -3.03
N VAL A 138 -0.93 -20.88 -2.06
CA VAL A 138 -1.47 -19.52 -2.17
C VAL A 138 -0.31 -18.55 -2.31
N GLU A 139 -0.51 -17.50 -3.11
CA GLU A 139 0.32 -16.29 -3.08
C GLU A 139 -0.56 -15.10 -2.75
N ALA A 140 -0.20 -14.34 -1.71
CA ALA A 140 -1.03 -13.30 -1.15
C ALA A 140 -0.26 -12.00 -0.90
N VAL A 141 -0.96 -10.89 -1.12
CA VAL A 141 -0.56 -9.54 -0.76
C VAL A 141 -1.47 -9.04 0.36
N VAL A 142 -0.86 -8.48 1.40
CA VAL A 142 -1.57 -8.01 2.60
C VAL A 142 -1.49 -6.49 2.71
N LEU A 143 -2.64 -5.82 2.74
CA LEU A 143 -2.71 -4.39 3.02
C LEU A 143 -3.02 -4.13 4.50
N ALA A 144 -2.26 -3.22 5.10
CA ALA A 144 -2.49 -2.72 6.44
C ALA A 144 -2.53 -1.18 6.43
N LYS A 145 -3.15 -0.58 7.45
CA LYS A 145 -3.09 0.87 7.62
C LYS A 145 -1.77 1.29 8.24
N GLU A 146 -1.05 2.19 7.56
CA GLU A 146 0.11 2.89 8.08
C GLU A 146 -0.18 4.40 8.04
N LYS A 147 -0.13 5.07 9.20
CA LYS A 147 -0.37 6.52 9.34
C LYS A 147 -1.73 6.99 8.75
N GLY A 148 -2.70 6.08 8.61
CA GLY A 148 -4.06 6.37 8.13
C GLY A 148 -4.35 5.86 6.72
N ASP A 149 -3.31 5.59 5.94
CA ASP A 149 -3.38 5.15 4.54
C ASP A 149 -3.23 3.64 4.42
N TRP A 150 -3.91 3.04 3.45
CA TRP A 150 -3.72 1.62 3.14
C TRP A 150 -2.42 1.44 2.37
N LYS A 151 -1.59 0.50 2.83
CA LYS A 151 -0.32 0.18 2.21
C LYS A 151 -0.05 -1.30 2.22
N ILE A 152 0.77 -1.76 1.27
CA ILE A 152 1.27 -3.12 1.21
C ILE A 152 2.24 -3.32 2.38
N SER A 153 1.85 -4.25 3.24
CA SER A 153 2.56 -4.57 4.48
C SER A 153 3.30 -5.90 4.40
N SER A 154 2.87 -6.80 3.52
CA SER A 154 3.48 -8.12 3.38
C SER A 154 3.11 -8.77 2.05
N ILE A 155 4.03 -9.61 1.58
CA ILE A 155 3.84 -10.61 0.52
C ILE A 155 4.13 -11.96 1.16
N THR A 156 3.22 -12.91 1.02
CA THR A 156 3.23 -14.16 1.79
C THR A 156 2.53 -15.30 1.05
N ASN A 157 2.84 -16.53 1.44
CA ASN A 157 2.18 -17.74 0.94
C ASN A 157 1.10 -18.26 1.91
N GLU A 158 0.67 -17.40 2.84
CA GLU A 158 -0.27 -17.74 3.90
C GLU A 158 -1.43 -16.73 3.95
N ILE A 159 -2.65 -17.26 4.06
CA ILE A 159 -3.85 -16.50 4.36
C ILE A 159 -4.49 -17.05 5.65
N PRO A 160 -5.27 -16.23 6.39
CA PRO A 160 -6.03 -16.70 7.53
C PRO A 160 -6.89 -17.93 7.19
N ASP A 161 -6.99 -18.90 8.10
CA ASP A 161 -7.73 -20.15 7.87
C ASP A 161 -9.19 -19.96 7.43
N LYS A 162 -9.82 -18.85 7.84
CA LYS A 162 -11.19 -18.48 7.47
C LYS A 162 -11.36 -17.98 6.03
N LEU A 163 -10.25 -17.70 5.35
CA LEU A 163 -10.21 -17.33 3.93
C LEU A 163 -9.82 -18.52 3.03
N ARG A 164 -9.52 -19.69 3.63
CA ARG A 164 -9.29 -20.94 2.90
C ARG A 164 -10.61 -21.67 2.62
#